data_AF-A0A151R6Y2-F1
#
_entry.id   AF-A0A151R6Y2-F1
#
_cell.length_a   1.000
_cell.length_b   1.000
_cell.length_c   1.000
_cell.angle_alpha   90.00
_cell.angle_beta   90.00
_cell.angle_gamma   90.00
#
_symmetry.space_group_name_H-M   'P 1'
#
loop_
_entity.id
_entity.type
_entity.pdbx_description
1 polymer ?
#
loop_
_entity_poly.entity_id
_entity_poly.type
_entity_poly.pdbx_seq_one_letter_code
_entity_poly.pdbx_strand_id
1 'polypeptide(L)'
;MASEEENGEFYLRYYVGHKGKFGHEFLEFEFRPDGKLRYANNSNYKNDTIIRKEVYLTPAVLRECRRIIAESEIMKEDDNNWPEPDRVGRQELEIVMGNEHISFTTSKIGSLVDVQSSADPEGLRIFYYLVQELLDERYLQSWDFESWCKIHAKRPEFLEQIPKSFFDLIDKSLKVNPRNRISAEEVLRHEFFDSCNESLRKQRMINRAKVGSCSF
;
A
#
# COMPACT_ATOMS: atom_id res chain seq x y z
N MET A 1 18.12 -21.02 -1.25
CA MET A 1 17.81 -20.42 0.07
C MET A 1 16.82 -19.26 -0.09
N ALA A 2 17.14 -18.16 -0.79
CA ALA A 2 16.18 -17.07 -1.03
C ALA A 2 14.88 -17.50 -1.76
N SER A 3 14.93 -18.53 -2.60
CA SER A 3 13.80 -19.02 -3.39
C SER A 3 12.77 -19.85 -2.60
N GLU A 4 13.13 -20.36 -1.42
CA GLU A 4 12.21 -21.15 -0.57
C GLU A 4 11.41 -20.24 0.37
N GLU A 5 12.01 -19.17 0.89
CA GLU A 5 11.32 -18.13 1.68
C GLU A 5 10.36 -17.29 0.83
N GLU A 6 10.68 -17.03 -0.44
CA GLU A 6 9.79 -16.29 -1.36
C GLU A 6 8.53 -17.08 -1.77
N ASN A 7 8.59 -18.41 -1.77
CA ASN A 7 7.50 -19.30 -2.19
C ASN A 7 6.79 -20.02 -1.03
N GLY A 8 7.20 -19.80 0.22
CA GLY A 8 6.53 -20.35 1.39
C GLY A 8 5.11 -19.81 1.53
N GLU A 9 4.22 -20.56 2.19
CA GLU A 9 2.87 -20.08 2.50
C GLU A 9 2.92 -18.76 3.28
N PHE A 10 1.99 -17.84 3.01
CA PHE A 10 1.86 -16.61 3.77
C PHE A 10 0.42 -16.27 4.07
N TYR A 11 0.18 -16.04 5.34
CA TYR A 11 -1.08 -15.58 5.88
C TYR A 11 -0.78 -14.50 6.90
N LEU A 12 -1.55 -13.42 6.88
CA LEU A 12 -1.50 -12.38 7.89
C LEU A 12 -2.92 -11.90 8.16
N ARG A 13 -3.37 -11.99 9.41
CA ARG A 13 -4.63 -11.41 9.87
C ARG A 13 -4.37 -10.53 11.07
N TYR A 14 -4.94 -9.34 11.05
CA TYR A 14 -4.97 -8.46 12.20
C TYR A 14 -6.40 -8.03 12.48
N TYR A 15 -6.77 -8.09 13.75
CA TYR A 15 -8.06 -7.65 14.25
C TYR A 15 -7.85 -6.71 15.45
N VAL A 16 -8.63 -5.63 15.50
CA VAL A 16 -8.78 -4.81 16.70
C VAL A 16 -10.24 -4.45 16.87
N GLY A 17 -10.76 -4.62 18.08
CA GLY A 17 -12.14 -4.26 18.35
C GLY A 17 -12.50 -4.28 19.81
N HIS A 18 -13.68 -3.78 20.12
CA HIS A 18 -14.23 -3.76 21.45
C HIS A 18 -15.75 -3.86 21.41
N LYS A 19 -16.36 -4.34 22.50
CA LYS A 19 -17.81 -4.35 22.67
C LYS A 19 -18.19 -3.28 23.68
N GLY A 20 -18.61 -2.13 23.16
CA GLY A 20 -19.05 -0.99 23.95
C GLY A 20 -20.57 -0.92 24.11
N LYS A 21 -21.04 0.18 24.71
CA LYS A 21 -22.48 0.48 24.89
C LYS A 21 -23.24 0.53 23.56
N PHE A 22 -22.57 0.89 22.48
CA PHE A 22 -23.14 1.04 21.15
C PHE A 22 -23.01 -0.22 20.28
N GLY A 23 -22.61 -1.35 20.87
CA GLY A 23 -22.43 -2.62 20.18
C GLY A 23 -20.96 -2.94 19.91
N HIS A 24 -20.72 -3.76 18.89
CA HIS A 24 -19.39 -4.25 18.55
C HIS A 24 -18.76 -3.39 17.46
N GLU A 25 -17.68 -2.70 17.80
CA GLU A 25 -16.88 -1.92 16.85
C GLU A 25 -15.54 -2.60 16.62
N PHE A 26 -15.13 -2.71 15.36
CA PHE A 26 -13.88 -3.38 15.01
C PHE A 26 -13.33 -2.94 13.65
N LEU A 27 -12.04 -3.18 13.47
CA LEU A 27 -11.32 -3.17 12.21
C LEU A 27 -10.59 -4.50 12.07
N GLU A 28 -10.68 -5.11 10.90
CA GLU A 28 -10.01 -6.36 10.57
C GLU A 28 -9.50 -6.33 9.13
N PHE A 29 -8.30 -6.84 8.92
CA PHE A 29 -7.79 -7.14 7.58
C PHE A 29 -7.09 -8.49 7.54
N GLU A 30 -7.12 -9.12 6.37
CA GLU A 30 -6.57 -10.46 6.11
C GLU A 30 -5.87 -10.48 4.75
N PHE A 31 -4.59 -10.83 4.72
CA PHE A 31 -3.82 -11.19 3.54
C PHE A 31 -3.80 -12.71 3.42
N ARG A 32 -4.40 -13.24 2.36
CA ARG A 32 -4.53 -14.68 2.13
C ARG A 32 -3.40 -15.21 1.24
N PRO A 33 -3.11 -16.53 1.29
CA PRO A 33 -2.07 -17.14 0.46
C PRO A 33 -2.30 -16.99 -1.06
N ASP A 34 -3.56 -16.86 -1.49
CA ASP A 34 -3.96 -16.62 -2.88
C ASP A 34 -3.77 -15.15 -3.32
N GLY A 35 -3.21 -14.30 -2.46
CA GLY A 35 -3.00 -12.87 -2.68
C GLY A 35 -4.24 -12.02 -2.50
N LYS A 36 -5.35 -12.58 -2.04
CA LYS A 36 -6.56 -11.81 -1.74
C LYS A 36 -6.42 -11.08 -0.41
N LEU A 37 -6.53 -9.76 -0.45
CA LEU A 37 -6.69 -8.89 0.70
C LEU A 37 -8.18 -8.70 0.99
N ARG A 38 -8.57 -8.91 2.24
CA ARG A 38 -9.93 -8.64 2.73
C ARG A 38 -9.84 -7.60 3.85
N TYR A 39 -10.76 -6.65 3.83
CA TYR A 39 -10.86 -5.60 4.83
C TYR A 39 -12.30 -5.49 5.31
N ALA A 40 -12.49 -5.40 6.61
CA ALA A 40 -13.75 -5.14 7.26
C ALA A 40 -13.57 -4.05 8.32
N ASN A 41 -14.48 -3.08 8.34
CA ASN A 41 -14.54 -2.07 9.39
C ASN A 41 -15.99 -1.83 9.77
N ASN A 42 -16.28 -1.99 11.05
CA ASN A 42 -17.57 -1.71 11.64
C ASN A 42 -17.42 -0.63 12.71
N SER A 43 -17.92 0.57 12.41
CA SER A 43 -18.15 1.62 13.39
C SER A 43 -19.66 1.79 13.57
N ASN A 44 -20.15 1.74 14.80
CA ASN A 44 -21.58 1.91 15.08
C ASN A 44 -21.94 3.39 15.25
N TYR A 45 -21.07 4.29 14.81
CA TYR A 45 -21.29 5.72 14.81
C TYR A 45 -22.39 6.08 13.78
N LYS A 46 -23.50 6.64 14.24
CA LYS A 46 -24.63 7.11 13.40
C LYS A 46 -25.30 6.04 12.51
N ASN A 47 -25.35 4.78 12.95
CA ASN A 47 -25.93 3.66 12.19
C ASN A 47 -25.26 3.44 10.82
N ASP A 48 -23.95 3.66 10.74
CA ASP A 48 -23.22 3.41 9.50
C ASP A 48 -23.24 1.92 9.13
N THR A 49 -23.16 1.63 7.83
CA THR A 49 -23.12 0.25 7.35
C THR A 49 -21.70 -0.28 7.42
N ILE A 50 -21.54 -1.55 7.81
CA ILE A 50 -20.23 -2.22 7.80
C ILE A 50 -19.54 -2.09 6.44
N ILE A 51 -18.31 -1.58 6.45
CA ILE A 51 -17.48 -1.48 5.25
C ILE A 51 -16.81 -2.82 5.05
N ARG A 52 -17.01 -3.40 3.86
CA ARG A 52 -16.32 -4.63 3.43
C ARG A 52 -15.71 -4.43 2.05
N LYS A 53 -14.42 -4.71 1.91
CA LYS A 53 -13.68 -4.60 0.65
C LYS A 53 -12.80 -5.82 0.46
N GLU A 54 -12.68 -6.23 -0.80
CA GLU A 54 -11.80 -7.34 -1.19
C GLU A 54 -11.06 -6.94 -2.48
N VAL A 55 -9.77 -7.23 -2.55
CA VAL A 55 -8.92 -6.96 -3.71
C VAL A 55 -7.83 -8.01 -3.81
N TYR A 56 -7.35 -8.30 -5.01
CA TYR A 56 -6.16 -9.13 -5.21
C TYR A 56 -4.93 -8.24 -5.30
N LEU A 57 -3.93 -8.58 -4.49
CA LEU A 57 -2.66 -7.87 -4.43
C LEU A 57 -1.66 -8.46 -5.43
N THR A 58 -0.70 -7.64 -5.83
CA THR A 58 0.42 -8.13 -6.64
C THR A 58 1.41 -8.89 -5.75
N PRO A 59 2.20 -9.82 -6.32
CA PRO A 59 3.25 -10.50 -5.57
C PRO A 59 4.27 -9.54 -4.91
N ALA A 60 4.48 -8.36 -5.49
CA ALA A 60 5.37 -7.35 -4.92
C ALA A 60 4.90 -6.83 -3.56
N VAL A 61 3.58 -6.62 -3.40
CA VAL A 61 3.00 -6.19 -2.12
C VAL A 61 3.16 -7.28 -1.06
N LEU A 62 2.89 -8.54 -1.43
CA LEU A 62 3.03 -9.67 -0.51
C LEU A 62 4.48 -9.89 -0.06
N ARG A 63 5.45 -9.76 -0.98
CA ARG A 63 6.88 -9.81 -0.63
C ARG A 63 7.27 -8.72 0.35
N GLU A 64 6.77 -7.51 0.15
CA GLU A 64 7.06 -6.40 1.07
C GLU A 64 6.43 -6.62 2.44
N CYS A 65 5.19 -7.12 2.51
CA CYS A 65 4.59 -7.53 3.78
C CYS A 65 5.44 -8.58 4.50
N ARG A 66 5.93 -9.61 3.80
CA ARG A 66 6.85 -10.61 4.39
C ARG A 66 8.13 -9.96 4.91
N ARG A 67 8.72 -9.03 4.17
CA ARG A 67 9.92 -8.29 4.58
C ARG A 67 9.68 -7.53 5.88
N ILE A 68 8.56 -6.80 5.98
CA ILE A 68 8.16 -6.07 7.19
C ILE A 68 8.00 -7.03 8.38
N ILE A 69 7.31 -8.17 8.20
CA ILE A 69 7.16 -9.17 9.25
C ILE A 69 8.53 -9.71 9.70
N ALA A 70 9.38 -10.12 8.76
CA ALA A 70 10.70 -10.68 9.09
C ALA A 70 11.60 -9.67 9.82
N GLU A 71 11.66 -8.42 9.35
CA GLU A 71 12.46 -7.36 9.98
C GLU A 71 11.94 -6.92 11.35
N SER A 72 10.63 -7.07 11.59
CA SER A 72 10.07 -6.77 12.91
C SER A 72 10.47 -7.79 13.99
N GLU A 73 10.96 -8.97 13.59
CA GLU A 73 11.26 -10.10 14.48
C GLU A 73 10.06 -10.64 15.28
N ILE A 74 8.83 -10.20 14.97
CA ILE A 74 7.59 -10.59 15.68
C ILE A 74 7.37 -12.10 15.77
N MET A 75 7.87 -12.88 14.81
CA MET A 75 7.73 -14.33 14.77
C MET A 75 8.49 -15.05 15.90
N LYS A 76 9.39 -14.34 16.60
CA LYS A 76 10.18 -14.85 17.74
C LYS A 76 9.52 -14.55 19.08
N GLU A 77 8.45 -13.76 19.09
CA GLU A 77 7.76 -13.31 20.30
C GLU A 77 6.68 -14.30 20.76
N ASP A 78 6.21 -14.12 21.99
CA ASP A 78 5.21 -14.95 22.64
C ASP A 78 4.30 -14.11 23.54
N ASP A 79 3.00 -14.37 23.51
CA ASP A 79 2.00 -13.54 24.19
C ASP A 79 1.61 -14.04 25.60
N ASN A 80 2.27 -15.07 26.15
CA ASN A 80 1.89 -15.65 27.45
C ASN A 80 1.96 -14.64 28.60
N ASN A 81 2.77 -13.59 28.48
CA ASN A 81 2.92 -12.53 29.48
C ASN A 81 2.26 -11.20 29.05
N TRP A 82 1.52 -11.19 27.95
CA TRP A 82 0.86 -9.98 27.47
C TRP A 82 -0.48 -9.77 28.20
N PRO A 83 -0.98 -8.51 28.30
CA PRO A 83 -2.24 -8.23 28.96
C PRO A 83 -3.42 -8.96 28.29
N GLU A 84 -4.22 -9.69 29.06
CA GLU A 84 -5.40 -10.35 28.51
C GLU A 84 -6.47 -9.35 28.02
N PRO A 85 -7.26 -9.68 26.97
CA PRO A 85 -8.33 -8.83 26.50
C PRO A 85 -9.34 -8.45 27.57
N ASP A 86 -9.77 -7.18 27.55
CA ASP A 86 -10.67 -6.64 28.57
C ASP A 86 -11.86 -5.86 27.94
N ARG A 87 -12.50 -5.01 28.75
CA ARG A 87 -13.62 -4.16 28.31
C ARG A 87 -13.19 -3.01 27.40
N VAL A 88 -11.94 -2.56 27.48
CA VAL A 88 -11.36 -1.51 26.64
C VAL A 88 -11.20 -2.03 25.22
N GLY A 89 -10.79 -3.30 25.07
CA GLY A 89 -10.83 -3.99 23.80
C GLY A 89 -9.91 -5.19 23.71
N ARG A 90 -9.79 -5.69 22.48
CA ARG A 90 -8.99 -6.84 22.08
C ARG A 90 -8.22 -6.51 20.80
N GLN A 91 -6.98 -6.98 20.74
CA GLN A 91 -6.19 -7.08 19.53
C GLN A 91 -5.83 -8.55 19.29
N GLU A 92 -5.85 -8.97 18.02
CA GLU A 92 -5.39 -10.29 17.58
C GLU A 92 -4.47 -10.11 16.37
N LEU A 93 -3.39 -10.88 16.32
CA LEU A 93 -2.49 -10.95 15.18
C LEU A 93 -2.16 -12.42 14.92
N GLU A 94 -2.39 -12.86 13.70
CA GLU A 94 -2.14 -14.24 13.28
C GLU A 94 -1.30 -14.22 12.01
N ILE A 95 -0.17 -14.92 12.03
CA ILE A 95 0.78 -14.93 10.91
C ILE A 95 1.24 -16.36 10.64
N VAL A 96 1.11 -16.79 9.38
CA VAL A 96 1.80 -17.97 8.85
C VAL A 96 2.86 -17.49 7.89
N MET A 97 4.10 -17.95 8.06
CA MET A 97 5.21 -17.64 7.16
C MET A 97 6.08 -18.88 6.96
N GLY A 98 5.97 -19.51 5.79
CA GLY A 98 6.62 -20.79 5.53
C GLY A 98 6.05 -21.89 6.42
N ASN A 99 6.87 -22.45 7.31
CA ASN A 99 6.48 -23.50 8.25
C ASN A 99 6.22 -22.98 9.68
N GLU A 100 6.36 -21.68 9.90
CA GLU A 100 6.15 -21.04 11.20
C GLU A 100 4.73 -20.44 11.28
N HIS A 101 4.12 -20.52 12.45
CA HIS A 101 2.79 -19.98 12.74
C HIS A 101 2.78 -19.37 14.13
N ILE A 102 2.34 -18.12 14.22
CA ILE A 102 2.08 -17.40 15.47
C ILE A 102 0.63 -16.92 15.49
N SER A 103 0.05 -16.84 16.69
CA SER A 103 -1.29 -16.32 16.91
C SER A 103 -1.36 -15.65 18.27
N PHE A 104 -1.27 -14.33 18.29
CA PHE A 104 -1.31 -13.54 19.50
C PHE A 104 -2.71 -12.99 19.80
N THR A 105 -3.02 -12.87 21.08
CA THR A 105 -4.21 -12.21 21.60
C THR A 105 -3.83 -11.34 22.80
N THR A 106 -4.14 -10.04 22.73
CA THR A 106 -3.85 -9.09 23.81
C THR A 106 -4.95 -8.05 23.99
N SER A 107 -4.92 -7.31 25.08
CA SER A 107 -5.77 -6.14 25.29
C SER A 107 -5.45 -5.03 24.29
N LYS A 108 -6.35 -4.05 24.17
CA LYS A 108 -6.11 -2.89 23.32
C LYS A 108 -5.03 -2.00 23.92
N ILE A 109 -3.92 -1.85 23.22
CA ILE A 109 -2.80 -0.98 23.60
C ILE A 109 -3.10 0.46 23.17
N GLY A 110 -3.11 1.40 24.12
CA GLY A 110 -3.38 2.81 23.85
C GLY A 110 -2.11 3.63 23.57
N SER A 111 -1.02 3.29 24.24
CA SER A 111 0.21 4.10 24.25
C SER A 111 1.46 3.27 24.60
N LEU A 112 2.64 3.86 24.40
CA LEU A 112 3.90 3.28 24.87
C LEU A 112 4.00 3.17 26.41
N VAL A 113 3.18 3.91 27.16
CA VAL A 113 3.12 3.77 28.63
C VAL A 113 2.49 2.44 29.03
N ASP A 114 1.47 1.99 28.29
CA ASP A 114 0.83 0.69 28.49
C ASP A 114 1.82 -0.45 28.19
N VAL A 115 2.67 -0.26 27.17
CA VAL A 115 3.73 -1.20 26.80
C VAL A 115 4.78 -1.30 27.91
N GLN A 116 5.29 -0.16 28.39
CA GLN A 116 6.33 -0.12 29.42
C GLN A 116 5.90 -0.69 30.77
N SER A 117 4.59 -0.64 31.08
CA SER A 117 4.04 -1.16 32.33
C SER A 117 3.64 -2.64 32.28
N SER A 118 3.77 -3.28 31.11
CA SER A 118 3.45 -4.71 30.93
C SER A 118 4.50 -5.65 31.52
N ALA A 119 4.15 -6.94 31.65
CA ALA A 119 5.08 -7.97 32.12
C ALA A 119 6.12 -8.39 31.06
N ASP A 120 5.88 -8.04 29.80
CA ASP A 120 6.82 -8.21 28.69
C ASP A 120 6.89 -6.95 27.80
N PRO A 121 7.62 -5.90 28.23
CA PRO A 121 7.73 -4.66 27.49
C PRO A 121 8.49 -4.76 26.17
N GLU A 122 9.32 -5.80 25.97
CA GLU A 122 10.12 -5.95 24.76
C GLU A 122 9.28 -6.54 23.63
N GLY A 123 8.64 -7.69 23.85
CA GLY A 123 7.78 -8.33 22.85
C GLY A 123 6.56 -7.47 22.53
N LEU A 124 5.92 -6.89 23.54
CA LEU A 124 4.75 -6.03 23.33
C LEU A 124 5.09 -4.74 22.57
N ARG A 125 6.34 -4.24 22.68
CA ARG A 125 6.82 -3.09 21.91
C ARG A 125 7.02 -3.44 20.44
N ILE A 126 7.55 -4.63 20.14
CA ILE A 126 7.68 -5.13 18.77
C ILE A 126 6.29 -5.24 18.13
N PHE A 127 5.34 -5.86 18.83
CA PHE A 127 3.94 -5.92 18.39
C PHE A 127 3.34 -4.54 18.13
N TYR A 128 3.51 -3.60 19.06
CA TYR A 128 2.98 -2.25 18.95
C TYR A 128 3.49 -1.53 17.70
N TYR A 129 4.80 -1.55 17.44
CA TYR A 129 5.38 -0.87 16.27
C TYR A 129 5.03 -1.57 14.95
N LEU A 130 4.98 -2.90 14.93
CA LEU A 130 4.55 -3.63 13.73
C LEU A 130 3.11 -3.25 13.35
N VAL A 131 2.20 -3.24 14.31
CA VAL A 131 0.80 -2.85 14.07
C VAL A 131 0.71 -1.41 13.55
N GLN A 132 1.53 -0.50 14.08
CA GLN A 132 1.60 0.87 13.57
C GLN A 132 2.07 0.93 12.12
N GLU A 133 3.16 0.25 11.77
CA GLU A 133 3.66 0.23 10.38
C GLU A 133 2.63 -0.37 9.41
N LEU A 134 1.92 -1.43 9.81
CA LEU A 134 0.86 -2.03 8.98
C LEU A 134 -0.35 -1.11 8.77
N LEU A 135 -0.58 -0.15 9.66
CA LEU A 135 -1.73 0.77 9.65
C LEU A 135 -1.34 2.22 9.35
N ASP A 136 -0.08 2.50 9.01
CA ASP A 136 0.43 3.86 8.94
C ASP A 136 -0.19 4.63 7.77
N GLU A 137 -0.90 5.71 8.11
CA GLU A 137 -1.55 6.59 7.15
C GLU A 137 -0.56 7.42 6.30
N ARG A 138 0.71 7.54 6.71
CA ARG A 138 1.74 8.22 5.92
C ARG A 138 1.91 7.56 4.55
N TYR A 139 1.70 6.24 4.45
CA TYR A 139 1.71 5.52 3.18
C TYR A 139 0.44 5.73 2.35
N LEU A 140 -0.63 6.30 2.93
CA LEU A 140 -1.87 6.65 2.24
C LEU A 140 -1.84 8.05 1.61
N GLN A 141 -0.83 8.88 1.92
CA GLN A 141 -0.69 10.17 1.26
C GLN A 141 -0.46 9.94 -0.23
N SER A 142 -1.38 10.44 -1.05
CA SER A 142 -1.19 10.44 -2.50
C SER A 142 -0.12 11.46 -2.84
N TRP A 143 0.98 11.01 -3.42
CA TRP A 143 2.00 11.88 -4.00
C TRP A 143 1.69 12.10 -5.47
N ASP A 144 1.73 13.35 -5.92
CA ASP A 144 1.93 13.61 -7.35
C ASP A 144 3.39 13.27 -7.73
N PHE A 145 3.57 12.83 -8.96
CA PHE A 145 4.86 12.32 -9.42
C PHE A 145 5.96 13.39 -9.38
N GLU A 146 5.62 14.66 -9.58
CA GLU A 146 6.56 15.79 -9.52
C GLU A 146 7.10 15.99 -8.08
N SER A 147 6.20 16.04 -7.09
CA SER A 147 6.56 16.15 -5.67
C SER A 147 7.41 14.96 -5.21
N TRP A 148 7.07 13.75 -5.66
CA TRP A 148 7.88 12.56 -5.35
C TRP A 148 9.30 12.68 -5.91
N CYS A 149 9.44 13.11 -7.16
CA CYS A 149 10.74 13.31 -7.81
C CYS A 149 11.60 14.35 -7.08
N LYS A 150 11.02 15.45 -6.59
CA LYS A 150 11.76 16.50 -5.88
C LYS A 150 12.47 16.01 -4.61
N ILE A 151 11.93 14.99 -3.95
CA ILE A 151 12.52 14.43 -2.73
C ILE A 151 13.54 13.33 -3.04
N HIS A 152 13.25 12.49 -4.04
CA HIS A 152 13.99 11.25 -4.26
C HIS A 152 15.00 11.32 -5.41
N ALA A 153 14.91 12.32 -6.28
CA ALA A 153 15.84 12.47 -7.39
C ALA A 153 17.22 12.93 -6.87
N LYS A 154 18.25 12.15 -7.20
CA LYS A 154 19.65 12.49 -6.87
C LYS A 154 20.20 13.68 -7.68
N ARG A 155 19.45 14.16 -8.69
CA ARG A 155 19.85 15.21 -9.64
C ARG A 155 18.71 16.21 -9.89
N PRO A 156 18.46 17.14 -8.96
CA PRO A 156 17.33 18.06 -9.04
C PRO A 156 17.38 19.01 -10.25
N GLU A 157 18.56 19.29 -10.80
CA GLU A 157 18.76 20.16 -11.96
C GLU A 157 18.13 19.63 -13.26
N PHE A 158 17.86 18.33 -13.34
CA PHE A 158 17.14 17.74 -14.46
C PHE A 158 15.63 17.89 -14.32
N LEU A 159 15.12 18.02 -13.09
CA LEU A 159 13.68 18.15 -12.87
C LEU A 159 13.14 19.45 -13.45
N GLU A 160 13.93 20.52 -13.42
CA GLU A 160 13.56 21.82 -14.01
C GLU A 160 13.44 21.77 -15.55
N GLN A 161 14.08 20.80 -16.19
CA GLN A 161 14.03 20.62 -17.65
C GLN A 161 12.87 19.74 -18.11
N ILE A 162 12.23 19.01 -17.18
CA ILE A 162 11.14 18.11 -17.51
C ILE A 162 9.85 18.93 -17.70
N PRO A 163 9.14 18.78 -18.84
CA PRO A 163 7.88 19.48 -19.07
C PRO A 163 6.83 19.10 -18.02
N LYS A 164 6.07 20.07 -17.51
CA LYS A 164 4.94 19.80 -16.58
C LYS A 164 3.90 18.85 -17.18
N SER A 165 3.65 18.95 -18.49
CA SER A 165 2.75 18.05 -19.21
C SER A 165 3.22 16.59 -19.21
N PHE A 166 4.52 16.34 -19.01
CA PHE A 166 5.06 15.00 -18.84
C PHE A 166 4.74 14.43 -17.45
N PHE A 167 4.91 15.22 -16.40
CA PHE A 167 4.51 14.82 -15.04
C PHE A 167 3.01 14.50 -15.00
N ASP A 168 2.17 15.38 -15.55
CA ASP A 168 0.71 15.17 -15.63
C ASP A 168 0.33 13.91 -16.44
N LEU A 169 1.01 13.65 -17.56
CA LEU A 169 0.81 12.42 -18.33
C LEU A 169 1.09 11.17 -17.48
N ILE A 170 2.21 11.18 -16.73
CA ILE A 170 2.60 10.06 -15.87
C ILE A 170 1.59 9.91 -14.73
N ASP A 171 1.19 10.99 -14.05
CA ASP A 171 0.22 10.94 -12.95
C ASP A 171 -1.13 10.35 -13.39
N LYS A 172 -1.61 10.72 -14.58
CA LYS A 172 -2.82 10.15 -15.18
C LYS A 172 -2.66 8.68 -15.55
N SER A 173 -1.47 8.31 -16.03
CA SER A 173 -1.13 6.92 -16.39
C SER A 173 -0.94 6.01 -15.17
N LEU A 174 -0.54 6.57 -14.03
CA LEU A 174 -0.29 5.86 -12.78
C LEU A 174 -1.46 5.93 -11.79
N LYS A 175 -2.63 6.45 -12.18
CA LYS A 175 -3.80 6.48 -11.28
C LYS A 175 -4.08 5.09 -10.70
N VAL A 176 -4.17 5.07 -9.37
CA VAL A 176 -4.39 3.85 -8.56
C VAL A 176 -5.71 3.20 -8.95
N ASN A 177 -6.79 3.97 -9.05
CA ASN A 177 -8.07 3.49 -9.54
C ASN A 177 -8.01 3.29 -11.06
N PRO A 178 -8.08 2.04 -11.57
CA PRO A 178 -7.95 1.77 -13.01
C PRO A 178 -9.05 2.43 -13.84
N ARG A 179 -10.22 2.71 -13.27
CA ARG A 179 -11.31 3.41 -13.96
C ARG A 179 -11.01 4.89 -14.24
N ASN A 180 -10.08 5.47 -13.48
CA ASN A 180 -9.65 6.85 -13.63
C ASN A 180 -8.32 6.95 -14.38
N ARG A 181 -7.72 5.81 -14.75
CA ARG A 181 -6.44 5.77 -15.48
C ARG A 181 -6.71 5.98 -16.97
N ILE A 182 -5.91 6.83 -17.60
CA ILE A 182 -6.04 7.08 -19.04
C ILE A 182 -5.66 5.84 -19.85
N SER A 183 -6.42 5.61 -20.92
CA SER A 183 -6.19 4.56 -21.91
C SER A 183 -5.02 4.89 -22.85
N ALA A 184 -4.58 3.90 -23.62
CA ALA A 184 -3.53 4.12 -24.63
C ALA A 184 -3.91 5.18 -25.67
N GLU A 185 -5.19 5.28 -26.06
CA GLU A 185 -5.67 6.28 -27.00
C GLU A 185 -5.64 7.69 -26.40
N GLU A 186 -6.02 7.83 -25.12
CA GLU A 186 -5.95 9.09 -24.39
C GLU A 186 -4.51 9.54 -24.13
N VAL A 187 -3.60 8.61 -23.84
CA VAL A 187 -2.15 8.87 -23.75
C VAL A 187 -1.64 9.49 -25.04
N LEU A 188 -1.97 8.92 -26.21
CA LEU A 188 -1.51 9.41 -27.51
C LEU A 188 -2.11 10.79 -27.88
N ARG A 189 -3.22 11.17 -27.26
CA ARG A 189 -3.89 12.48 -27.42
C ARG A 189 -3.51 13.49 -26.33
N HIS A 190 -2.63 13.12 -25.41
CA HIS A 190 -2.23 13.98 -24.31
C HIS A 190 -1.40 15.18 -24.81
N GLU A 191 -1.57 16.33 -24.17
CA GLU A 191 -0.88 17.60 -24.51
C GLU A 191 0.64 17.44 -24.64
N PHE A 192 1.23 16.55 -23.82
CA PHE A 192 2.65 16.21 -23.88
C PHE A 192 3.12 15.84 -25.29
N PHE A 193 2.28 15.15 -26.08
CA PHE A 193 2.62 14.72 -27.43
C PHE A 193 2.30 15.76 -28.50
N ASP A 194 1.65 16.89 -28.19
CA ASP A 194 1.21 17.86 -29.21
C ASP A 194 2.38 18.41 -30.03
N SER A 195 3.47 18.81 -29.38
CA SER A 195 4.67 19.31 -30.06
C SER A 195 5.32 18.24 -30.96
N CYS A 196 5.37 16.99 -30.50
CA CYS A 196 5.87 15.87 -31.29
C CYS A 196 4.97 15.60 -32.49
N ASN A 197 3.66 15.59 -32.28
CA ASN A 197 2.65 15.36 -33.31
C ASN A 197 2.70 16.45 -34.38
N GLU A 198 2.82 17.72 -34.00
CA GLU A 198 3.01 18.83 -34.94
C GLU A 198 4.30 18.71 -35.73
N SER A 199 5.42 18.39 -35.07
CA SER A 199 6.72 18.23 -35.72
C SER A 199 6.70 17.11 -36.75
N LEU A 200 6.11 15.96 -36.39
CA LEU A 200 5.94 14.83 -37.32
C LEU A 200 4.99 15.18 -38.48
N ARG A 201 3.92 15.94 -38.24
CA ARG A 201 3.02 16.43 -39.31
C ARG A 201 3.78 17.33 -40.29
N LYS A 202 4.56 18.29 -39.80
CA LYS A 202 5.40 19.18 -40.62
C LYS A 202 6.40 18.37 -41.46
N GLN A 203 7.09 17.41 -40.85
CA GLN A 203 8.05 16.54 -41.55
C GLN A 203 7.37 15.73 -42.67
N ARG A 204 6.18 15.19 -42.43
CA ARG A 204 5.39 14.46 -43.45
C ARG A 204 4.99 15.36 -44.62
N MET A 205 4.63 16.62 -44.37
CA MET A 205 4.32 17.58 -45.43
C MET A 205 5.55 17.89 -46.29
N ILE A 206 6.71 18.13 -45.68
CA ILE A 206 7.97 18.36 -46.39
C ILE A 206 8.33 17.16 -47.26
N ASN A 207 8.22 15.94 -46.72
CA ASN A 207 8.55 14.73 -47.47
C ASN A 207 7.59 14.51 -48.66
N ARG A 208 6.29 14.79 -48.49
CA ARG A 208 5.31 14.73 -49.60
C ARG A 208 5.60 15.77 -50.68
N ALA A 209 5.97 16.99 -50.29
CA ALA A 209 6.34 18.04 -51.23
C ALA A 209 7.59 17.68 -52.06
N LYS A 210 8.59 17.03 -51.44
CA LYS A 210 9.80 16.54 -52.12
C LYS A 210 9.53 15.39 -53.10
N VAL A 211 8.58 14.51 -52.78
CA VAL A 211 8.20 13.40 -53.68
C VAL A 211 7.36 13.91 -54.86
N GLY A 212 6.48 14.88 -54.63
CA GLY A 212 5.68 15.51 -55.70
C GLY A 212 6.49 16.37 -56.68
N SER A 213 7.63 16.92 -56.27
CA SER A 213 8.50 17.73 -57.15
C SER A 213 9.51 16.93 -57.99
N CYS A 214 9.69 15.63 -57.71
CA CYS A 214 10.51 14.72 -58.54
C CYS A 214 9.71 13.98 -59.62
N SER A 215 8.46 14.38 -59.87
CA SER A 215 7.60 13.81 -60.90
C SER A 215 7.50 14.76 -62.11
N PHE A 216 8.58 14.83 -62.90
CA PHE A 216 8.60 15.42 -64.25
C PHE A 216 9.46 14.56 -65.16
#